data_AF-A0A8H6G471-F1
#
_entry.id   AF-A0A8H6G471-F1
#
_cell.length_a   1.000
_cell.length_b   1.000
_cell.length_c   1.000
_cell.angle_alpha   90.00
_cell.angle_beta   90.00
_cell.angle_gamma   90.00
#
_symmetry.space_group_name_H-M   'P 1'
#
loop_
_entity.id
_entity.type
_entity.pdbx_description
1 polymer ?
#
loop_
_entity_poly.entity_id
_entity_poly.type
_entity_poly.pdbx_seq_one_letter_code
_entity_poly.pdbx_strand_id
1 'polypeptide(L)'
;MIATTILNGVLGFAALMAILFCAGNVDNAEMSPTGYPFIEIFYQATNSNGGATAMVCVILALVFFATISLIATASRMTWAFARDNGLPGSNWLSKVEPRSALPLYSIGITVIISLLLALINIGSSTAFDAIISLSVMSVLASYMMPIILILRRRFLNQSIRYGPWKLGRWGALANIVGLVYAAIAFFFSFWPETAKVTAVDMNWACLVWGFAMLFCTFWYLVRARHYYHGPICEFDLS
;
A
#
# COMPACT_ATOMS: atom_id res chain seq x y z
N MET A 1 8.67 1.08 16.69
CA MET A 1 8.10 0.07 15.77
C MET A 1 7.36 -1.03 16.52
N ILE A 2 8.03 -1.87 17.33
CA ILE A 2 7.35 -2.99 18.03
C ILE A 2 6.17 -2.52 18.91
N ALA A 3 6.39 -1.51 19.78
CA ALA A 3 5.34 -0.96 20.62
C ALA A 3 4.16 -0.39 19.81
N THR A 4 4.45 0.28 18.69
CA THR A 4 3.44 0.81 17.77
C THR A 4 2.62 -0.32 17.13
N THR A 5 3.26 -1.42 16.73
CA THR A 5 2.58 -2.59 16.16
C THR A 5 1.67 -3.26 17.20
N ILE A 6 2.14 -3.42 18.44
CA ILE A 6 1.32 -4.00 19.52
C ILE A 6 0.11 -3.11 19.81
N LEU A 7 0.33 -1.80 19.96
CA LEU A 7 -0.73 -0.84 20.23
C LEU A 7 -1.77 -0.80 19.10
N ASN A 8 -1.33 -0.73 17.84
CA ASN A 8 -2.23 -0.78 16.68
C ASN A 8 -2.98 -2.12 16.60
N GLY A 9 -2.33 -3.24 16.92
CA GLY A 9 -2.96 -4.55 16.93
C GLY A 9 -4.06 -4.66 17.99
N VAL A 10 -3.79 -4.21 19.22
CA VAL A 10 -4.77 -4.21 20.32
C VAL A 10 -5.94 -3.28 20.02
N LEU A 11 -5.67 -2.06 19.55
CA LEU A 11 -6.72 -1.09 19.21
C LEU A 11 -7.55 -1.56 18.02
N GLY A 12 -6.92 -2.12 16.98
CA GLY A 12 -7.61 -2.68 15.82
C GLY A 12 -8.50 -3.86 16.21
N PHE A 13 -7.99 -4.76 17.07
CA PHE A 13 -8.78 -5.87 17.59
C PHE A 13 -9.98 -5.39 18.43
N ALA A 14 -9.78 -4.43 19.33
CA ALA A 14 -10.87 -3.86 20.12
C ALA A 14 -11.93 -3.18 19.24
N ALA A 15 -11.50 -2.44 18.22
CA ALA A 15 -12.40 -1.80 17.27
C ALA A 15 -13.20 -2.83 16.46
N LEU A 16 -12.55 -3.90 15.99
CA LEU A 16 -13.24 -5.00 15.29
C LEU A 16 -14.29 -5.67 16.19
N MET A 17 -13.95 -5.96 17.45
CA MET A 17 -14.92 -6.51 18.40
C MET A 17 -16.11 -5.57 18.61
N ALA A 18 -15.87 -4.28 18.78
CA ALA A 18 -16.93 -3.29 18.93
C ALA A 18 -17.84 -3.24 17.69
N ILE A 19 -17.25 -3.23 16.48
CA ILE A 19 -18.01 -3.24 15.23
C ILE A 19 -18.85 -4.53 15.12
N LEU A 20 -18.28 -5.70 15.40
CA LEU A 20 -18.99 -6.98 15.28
C LEU A 20 -20.16 -7.09 16.26
N PHE A 21 -20.03 -6.57 17.49
CA PHE A 21 -21.14 -6.54 18.45
C PHE A 21 -22.22 -5.50 18.09
N CYS A 22 -21.85 -4.46 17.34
CA CYS A 22 -22.74 -3.37 16.94
C CYS A 22 -23.29 -3.51 15.51
N ALA A 23 -22.81 -4.48 14.72
CA ALA A 23 -23.10 -4.61 13.28
C ALA A 23 -24.56 -4.90 12.97
N GLY A 24 -25.36 -5.29 13.97
CA GLY A 24 -26.80 -5.50 13.82
C GLY A 24 -27.13 -6.45 12.67
N ASN A 25 -27.95 -5.99 11.72
CA ASN A 25 -28.29 -6.74 10.52
C ASN A 25 -27.28 -6.42 9.40
N VAL A 26 -26.45 -7.43 9.08
CA VAL A 26 -25.39 -7.35 8.06
C VAL A 26 -25.97 -7.19 6.65
N ASP A 27 -27.11 -7.80 6.35
CA ASP A 27 -27.76 -7.70 5.04
C ASP A 27 -28.18 -6.25 4.74
N ASN A 28 -28.66 -5.54 5.76
CA ASN A 28 -28.98 -4.10 5.63
C ASN A 28 -27.73 -3.25 5.39
N ALA A 29 -26.59 -3.63 5.97
CA ALA A 29 -25.31 -2.93 5.76
C ALA A 29 -24.75 -3.17 4.36
N GLU A 30 -24.87 -4.39 3.84
CA GLU A 30 -24.45 -4.76 2.49
C GLU A 30 -25.32 -4.07 1.43
N MET A 31 -26.64 -4.02 1.64
CA MET A 31 -27.59 -3.38 0.72
C MET A 31 -27.75 -1.87 0.94
N SER A 32 -26.95 -1.27 1.84
CA SER A 32 -27.12 0.14 2.21
C SER A 32 -26.94 1.05 0.99
N PRO A 33 -27.87 2.00 0.74
CA PRO A 33 -27.74 2.97 -0.36
C PRO A 33 -26.49 3.85 -0.27
N THR A 34 -25.85 3.89 0.90
CA THR A 34 -24.60 4.62 1.12
C THR A 34 -23.43 4.03 0.35
N GLY A 35 -23.49 2.75 -0.04
CA GLY A 35 -22.40 2.01 -0.69
C GLY A 35 -21.23 1.68 0.25
N TYR A 36 -21.32 2.03 1.53
CA TYR A 36 -20.27 1.81 2.52
C TYR A 36 -20.87 1.19 3.80
N PRO A 37 -20.70 -0.14 4.01
CA PRO A 37 -21.36 -0.87 5.10
C PRO A 37 -21.10 -0.30 6.51
N PHE A 38 -19.92 0.29 6.75
CA PHE A 38 -19.59 0.85 8.07
C PHE A 38 -20.48 2.05 8.45
N ILE A 39 -21.01 2.80 7.48
CA ILE A 39 -21.91 3.93 7.73
C ILE A 39 -23.23 3.42 8.31
N GLU A 40 -23.78 2.36 7.69
CA GLU A 40 -25.00 1.71 8.14
C GLU A 40 -24.81 1.08 9.53
N ILE A 41 -23.66 0.43 9.76
CA ILE A 41 -23.35 -0.14 11.08
C ILE A 41 -23.33 0.94 12.17
N PHE A 42 -22.78 2.13 11.90
CA PHE A 42 -22.83 3.23 12.86
C PHE A 42 -24.24 3.76 13.09
N TYR A 43 -25.07 3.77 12.05
CA TYR A 43 -26.47 4.11 12.20
C TYR A 43 -27.21 3.10 13.07
N GLN A 44 -27.06 1.80 12.81
CA GLN A 44 -27.67 0.73 13.60
C GLN A 44 -27.18 0.75 15.06
N ALA A 45 -25.90 1.05 15.30
CA ALA A 45 -25.32 1.14 16.63
C ALA A 45 -25.85 2.34 17.43
N THR A 46 -26.01 3.49 16.78
CA THR A 46 -26.39 4.75 17.46
C THR A 46 -27.88 5.02 17.44
N ASN A 47 -28.65 4.33 16.58
CA ASN A 47 -30.05 4.61 16.27
C ASN A 47 -30.34 6.10 15.96
N SER A 48 -29.33 6.83 15.45
CA SER A 48 -29.41 8.27 15.24
C SER A 48 -28.55 8.70 14.06
N ASN A 49 -29.17 9.42 13.12
CA ASN A 49 -28.45 10.01 11.97
C ASN A 49 -27.35 10.97 12.42
N GLY A 50 -27.58 11.74 13.50
CA GLY A 50 -26.59 12.67 14.04
C GLY A 50 -25.39 11.95 14.66
N GLY A 51 -25.64 10.86 15.39
CA GLY A 51 -24.59 10.02 15.99
C GLY A 51 -23.72 9.34 14.93
N ALA A 52 -24.35 8.70 13.95
CA ALA A 52 -23.66 8.07 12.83
C ALA A 52 -22.82 9.09 12.04
N THR A 53 -23.40 10.25 11.71
CA THR A 53 -22.68 11.31 10.98
C THR A 53 -21.45 11.80 11.74
N ALA A 54 -21.57 12.02 13.05
CA ALA A 54 -20.44 12.44 13.87
C ALA A 54 -19.29 11.40 13.84
N MET A 55 -19.60 10.11 13.93
CA MET A 55 -18.61 9.03 13.84
C MET A 55 -17.96 8.95 12.44
N VAL A 56 -18.75 9.10 11.38
CA VAL A 56 -18.23 9.16 10.00
C VAL A 56 -17.29 10.34 9.80
N CYS A 57 -17.64 11.53 10.32
CA CYS A 57 -16.77 12.72 10.24
C CYS A 57 -15.40 12.49 10.89
N VAL A 58 -15.34 11.76 12.01
CA VAL A 58 -14.07 11.40 12.65
C VAL A 58 -13.22 10.52 11.73
N ILE A 59 -13.81 9.50 11.09
CA ILE A 59 -13.10 8.65 10.13
C ILE A 59 -12.61 9.45 8.93
N LEU A 60 -13.45 10.33 8.37
CA LEU A 60 -13.06 11.18 7.23
C LEU A 60 -11.87 12.08 7.58
N ALA A 61 -11.85 12.67 8.78
CA ALA A 61 -10.72 13.45 9.26
C ALA A 61 -9.44 12.59 9.35
N LEU A 62 -9.52 11.37 9.88
CA LEU A 62 -8.38 10.44 9.95
C LEU A 62 -7.86 10.07 8.56
N VAL A 63 -8.75 9.76 7.60
CA VAL A 63 -8.39 9.44 6.22
C VAL A 63 -7.73 10.63 5.53
N PHE A 64 -8.19 11.86 5.79
CA PHE A 64 -7.57 13.07 5.26
C PHE A 64 -6.10 13.21 5.72
N PHE A 65 -5.82 13.09 7.02
CA PHE A 65 -4.45 13.15 7.54
C PHE A 65 -3.57 11.98 7.08
N ALA A 66 -4.15 10.78 6.96
CA ALA A 66 -3.46 9.62 6.41
C ALA A 66 -3.04 9.86 4.94
N THR A 67 -3.93 10.47 4.15
CA THR A 67 -3.66 10.80 2.73
C THR A 67 -2.49 11.76 2.58
N ILE A 68 -2.40 12.80 3.42
CA ILE A 68 -1.25 13.72 3.42
C ILE A 68 0.06 12.96 3.68
N SER A 69 0.04 12.04 4.65
CA SER A 69 1.20 11.22 5.02
C SER A 69 1.63 10.27 3.89
N LEU A 70 0.66 9.69 3.18
CA LEU A 70 0.89 8.83 2.03
C LEU A 70 1.49 9.61 0.85
N ILE A 71 0.96 10.80 0.53
CA ILE A 71 1.50 11.65 -0.53
C ILE A 71 2.94 12.07 -0.21
N ALA A 72 3.22 12.42 1.05
CA ALA A 72 4.57 12.77 1.50
C ALA A 72 5.54 11.57 1.37
N THR A 73 5.08 10.36 1.68
CA THR A 73 5.90 9.14 1.56
C THR A 73 6.15 8.77 0.10
N ALA A 74 5.09 8.72 -0.71
CA ALA A 74 5.16 8.37 -2.12
C ALA A 74 6.04 9.35 -2.90
N SER A 75 5.88 10.65 -2.70
CA SER A 75 6.71 11.67 -3.37
C SER A 75 8.20 11.57 -3.01
N ARG A 76 8.55 11.23 -1.75
CA ARG A 76 9.94 10.99 -1.35
C ARG A 76 10.52 9.71 -1.97
N MET A 77 9.72 8.65 -2.07
CA MET A 77 10.14 7.41 -2.76
C MET A 77 10.36 7.65 -4.26
N THR A 78 9.44 8.37 -4.92
CA THR A 78 9.56 8.78 -6.32
C THR A 78 10.81 9.62 -6.54
N TRP A 79 11.05 10.61 -5.67
CA TRP A 79 12.25 11.45 -5.73
C TRP A 79 13.53 10.65 -5.55
N ALA A 80 13.59 9.75 -4.55
CA ALA A 80 14.77 8.93 -4.28
C ALA A 80 15.08 8.02 -5.48
N PHE A 81 14.06 7.41 -6.09
CA PHE A 81 14.25 6.56 -7.26
C PHE A 81 14.64 7.38 -8.50
N ALA A 82 14.13 8.60 -8.67
CA ALA A 82 14.55 9.53 -9.71
C ALA A 82 15.99 10.01 -9.53
N ARG A 83 16.44 10.23 -8.28
CA ARG A 83 17.83 10.61 -7.96
C ARG A 83 18.82 9.54 -8.44
N ASP A 84 18.43 8.27 -8.32
CA ASP A 84 19.23 7.13 -8.78
C ASP A 84 19.05 6.83 -10.29
N ASN A 85 18.49 7.76 -11.07
CA ASN A 85 18.16 7.61 -12.50
C ASN A 85 17.22 6.45 -12.83
N GLY A 86 16.38 6.03 -11.88
CA GLY A 86 15.45 4.91 -12.03
C GLY A 86 14.18 5.23 -12.83
N LEU A 87 13.84 6.51 -12.99
CA LEU A 87 12.58 6.96 -13.63
C LEU A 87 12.79 7.72 -14.95
N PRO A 88 11.81 7.68 -15.87
CA PRO A 88 11.77 8.64 -16.98
C PRO A 88 11.68 10.06 -16.42
N GLY A 89 12.43 11.00 -17.00
CA GLY A 89 12.44 12.39 -16.51
C GLY A 89 13.15 12.56 -15.16
N SER A 90 14.05 11.64 -14.79
CA SER A 90 14.85 11.70 -13.56
C SER A 90 15.50 13.07 -13.31
N ASN A 91 15.97 13.75 -14.36
CA ASN A 91 16.55 15.11 -14.28
C ASN A 91 15.60 16.18 -13.71
N TRP A 92 14.29 16.00 -13.84
CA TRP A 92 13.29 16.94 -13.30
C TRP A 92 12.73 16.43 -11.97
N LEU A 93 12.45 15.13 -11.89
CA LEU A 93 11.86 14.51 -10.70
C LEU A 93 12.80 14.50 -9.50
N SER A 94 14.12 14.47 -9.73
CA SER A 94 15.14 14.52 -8.66
C SER A 94 15.44 15.93 -8.14
N LYS A 95 14.86 16.99 -8.74
CA LYS A 95 15.09 18.37 -8.29
C LYS A 95 14.37 18.64 -6.97
N VAL A 96 15.10 19.26 -6.05
CA VAL A 96 14.58 19.73 -4.76
C VAL A 96 14.56 21.25 -4.75
N GLU A 97 13.45 21.84 -4.29
CA GLU A 97 13.31 23.28 -4.18
C GLU A 97 14.20 23.82 -3.03
N PRO A 98 15.11 24.78 -3.26
CA PRO A 98 16.06 25.22 -2.24
C PRO A 98 15.41 25.84 -1.00
N ARG A 99 14.27 26.51 -1.15
CA ARG A 99 13.62 27.25 -0.05
C ARG A 99 12.84 26.35 0.91
N SER A 100 12.17 25.33 0.38
CA SER A 100 11.33 24.42 1.17
C SER A 100 12.01 23.09 1.47
N ALA A 101 13.13 22.79 0.80
CA ALA A 101 13.78 21.48 0.80
C ALA A 101 12.83 20.32 0.39
N LEU A 102 11.80 20.63 -0.41
CA LEU A 102 10.81 19.66 -0.87
C LEU A 102 10.98 19.34 -2.36
N PRO A 103 10.80 18.08 -2.77
CA PRO A 103 10.83 17.68 -4.18
C PRO A 103 9.49 17.98 -4.86
N LEU A 104 9.21 19.27 -5.15
CA LEU A 104 7.92 19.75 -5.64
C LEU A 104 7.45 19.04 -6.92
N TYR A 105 8.36 18.73 -7.86
CA TYR A 105 8.01 17.99 -9.08
C TYR A 105 7.55 16.56 -8.79
N SER A 106 8.21 15.87 -7.84
CA SER A 106 7.81 14.53 -7.42
C SER A 106 6.48 14.55 -6.64
N ILE A 107 6.19 15.61 -5.89
CA ILE A 107 4.89 15.80 -5.25
C ILE A 107 3.80 16.01 -6.33
N GLY A 108 4.04 16.92 -7.26
CA GLY A 108 3.10 17.25 -8.34
C GLY A 108 2.73 16.04 -9.18
N ILE A 109 3.70 15.24 -9.63
CA ILE A 109 3.42 14.04 -10.43
C ILE A 109 2.64 12.99 -9.64
N THR A 110 2.96 12.81 -8.36
CA THR A 110 2.28 11.84 -7.48
C THR A 110 0.81 12.22 -7.29
N VAL A 111 0.53 13.51 -7.06
CA VAL A 111 -0.83 14.03 -6.94
C VAL A 111 -1.60 13.92 -8.25
N ILE A 112 -1.00 14.31 -9.38
CA ILE A 112 -1.63 14.22 -10.70
C ILE A 112 -1.99 12.77 -11.02
N ILE A 113 -1.07 11.83 -10.84
CA ILE A 113 -1.35 10.40 -11.07
C ILE A 113 -2.48 9.92 -10.16
N SER A 114 -2.47 10.29 -8.87
CA SER A 114 -3.53 9.91 -7.93
C SER A 114 -4.90 10.45 -8.35
N LEU A 115 -4.97 11.69 -8.84
CA LEU A 115 -6.20 12.30 -9.36
C LEU A 115 -6.69 11.60 -10.64
N LEU A 116 -5.77 11.26 -11.56
CA LEU A 116 -6.10 10.53 -12.77
C LEU A 116 -6.63 9.12 -12.48
N LEU A 117 -6.07 8.43 -11.48
CA LEU A 117 -6.58 7.15 -11.03
C LEU A 117 -7.95 7.28 -10.36
N ALA A 118 -8.19 8.35 -9.59
CA ALA A 118 -9.49 8.62 -8.98
C ALA A 118 -10.59 8.90 -10.02
N LEU A 119 -10.25 9.53 -11.15
CA LEU A 119 -11.19 9.80 -12.25
C LEU A 119 -11.74 8.51 -12.91
N ILE A 120 -11.04 7.38 -12.80
CA ILE A 120 -11.50 6.08 -13.34
C ILE A 120 -12.83 5.66 -12.70
N ASN A 121 -13.04 6.00 -11.43
CA ASN A 121 -14.29 5.67 -10.73
C ASN A 121 -15.54 6.28 -11.38
N ILE A 122 -15.41 7.38 -12.14
CA ILE A 122 -16.53 7.98 -12.87
C ILE A 122 -16.99 7.07 -14.03
N GLY A 123 -16.05 6.37 -14.66
CA GLY A 123 -16.34 5.49 -15.80
C GLY A 123 -16.69 4.06 -15.39
N SER A 124 -16.02 3.53 -14.36
CA SER A 124 -16.23 2.16 -13.88
C SER A 124 -15.74 2.01 -12.43
N SER A 125 -16.67 1.66 -11.53
CA SER A 125 -16.33 1.26 -10.16
C SER A 125 -15.51 -0.02 -10.14
N THR A 126 -15.89 -1.03 -10.93
CA THR A 126 -15.13 -2.29 -11.06
C THR A 126 -13.67 -2.07 -11.45
N ALA A 127 -13.39 -1.15 -12.37
CA ALA A 127 -12.02 -0.81 -12.76
C ALA A 127 -11.25 -0.10 -11.62
N PHE A 128 -11.93 0.79 -10.89
CA PHE A 128 -11.35 1.44 -9.73
C PHE A 128 -11.05 0.45 -8.59
N ASP A 129 -11.96 -0.47 -8.30
CA ASP A 129 -11.79 -1.51 -7.27
C ASP A 129 -10.65 -2.47 -7.61
N ALA A 130 -10.43 -2.75 -8.90
CA ALA A 130 -9.27 -3.51 -9.35
C ALA A 130 -7.94 -2.79 -9.06
N ILE A 131 -7.90 -1.46 -9.17
CA ILE A 131 -6.72 -0.64 -8.83
C ILE A 131 -6.51 -0.58 -7.30
N ILE A 132 -7.59 -0.47 -6.53
CA ILE A 132 -7.51 -0.53 -5.06
C ILE A 132 -6.94 -1.88 -4.61
N SER A 133 -7.46 -2.97 -5.17
CA SER A 133 -6.96 -4.34 -4.92
C SER A 133 -5.47 -4.48 -5.31
N LEU A 134 -5.08 -3.93 -6.47
CA LEU A 134 -3.69 -3.88 -6.91
C LEU A 134 -2.76 -3.18 -5.91
N SER A 135 -3.24 -2.12 -5.25
CA SER A 135 -2.43 -1.38 -4.27
C SER A 135 -2.04 -2.26 -3.08
N VAL A 136 -2.96 -3.09 -2.59
CA VAL A 136 -2.72 -4.05 -1.49
C VAL A 136 -1.70 -5.10 -1.93
N MET A 137 -1.87 -5.64 -3.14
CA MET A 137 -0.94 -6.62 -3.72
C MET A 137 0.48 -6.05 -3.87
N SER A 138 0.58 -4.81 -4.34
CA SER A 138 1.85 -4.12 -4.55
C SER A 138 2.61 -3.94 -3.24
N VAL A 139 1.89 -3.65 -2.15
CA VAL A 139 2.48 -3.56 -0.81
C VAL A 139 2.96 -4.94 -0.33
N LEU A 140 2.15 -5.99 -0.49
CA LEU A 140 2.55 -7.35 -0.10
C LEU A 140 3.79 -7.82 -0.88
N ALA A 141 3.80 -7.63 -2.20
CA ALA A 141 4.95 -7.96 -3.04
C ALA A 141 6.20 -7.14 -2.67
N SER A 142 6.03 -5.85 -2.37
CA SER A 142 7.11 -4.96 -1.91
C SER A 142 7.72 -5.44 -0.58
N TYR A 143 6.92 -5.99 0.34
CA TYR A 143 7.43 -6.58 1.58
C TYR A 143 8.12 -7.93 1.37
N MET A 144 7.65 -8.75 0.41
CA MET A 144 8.28 -10.03 0.09
C MET A 144 9.70 -9.86 -0.46
N MET A 145 9.93 -8.87 -1.34
CA MET A 145 11.23 -8.63 -1.99
C MET A 145 12.43 -8.52 -1.01
N PRO A 146 12.45 -7.59 -0.03
CA PRO A 146 13.56 -7.48 0.91
C PRO A 146 13.68 -8.71 1.83
N ILE A 147 12.56 -9.36 2.20
CA ILE A 147 12.59 -10.59 3.00
C ILE A 147 13.31 -11.71 2.24
N ILE A 148 12.97 -11.90 0.96
CA ILE A 148 13.62 -12.88 0.08
C ILE A 148 15.11 -12.56 -0.06
N LEU A 149 15.49 -11.29 -0.29
CA LEU A 149 16.89 -10.88 -0.45
C LEU A 149 17.70 -11.14 0.82
N ILE A 150 17.16 -10.84 2.01
CA ILE A 150 17.82 -11.07 3.29
C ILE A 150 17.96 -12.58 3.56
N LEU A 151 16.91 -13.36 3.31
CA LEU A 151 16.94 -14.82 3.45
C LEU A 151 17.96 -15.45 2.49
N ARG A 152 17.98 -15.02 1.23
CA ARG A 152 18.96 -15.46 0.23
C ARG A 152 20.39 -15.17 0.69
N ARG A 153 20.69 -13.95 1.14
CA ARG A 153 22.03 -13.61 1.67
C ARG A 153 22.40 -14.49 2.88
N ARG A 154 21.44 -14.77 3.76
CA ARG A 154 21.66 -15.62 4.94
C ARG A 154 21.93 -17.08 4.55
N PHE A 155 21.19 -17.63 3.59
CA PHE A 155 21.41 -19.00 3.11
C PHE A 155 22.72 -19.15 2.30
N LEU A 156 23.13 -18.09 1.61
CA LEU A 156 24.41 -18.04 0.89
C LEU A 156 25.60 -17.68 1.78
N ASN A 157 25.43 -17.56 3.10
CA ASN A 157 26.46 -17.10 4.06
C ASN A 157 27.14 -15.79 3.65
N GLN A 158 26.43 -14.90 2.96
CA GLN A 158 26.93 -13.59 2.59
C GLN A 158 26.83 -12.61 3.77
N SER A 159 27.76 -11.65 3.83
CA SER A 159 27.73 -10.62 4.87
C SER A 159 26.47 -9.75 4.74
N ILE A 160 25.75 -9.60 5.84
CA ILE A 160 24.60 -8.71 5.96
C ILE A 160 25.06 -7.53 6.83
N ARG A 161 25.06 -6.32 6.26
CA ARG A 161 25.29 -5.10 7.03
C ARG A 161 24.04 -4.84 7.88
N TYR A 162 24.12 -5.14 9.16
CA TYR A 162 23.03 -4.89 10.09
C TYR A 162 23.00 -3.41 10.50
N GLY A 163 21.79 -2.91 10.74
CA GLY A 163 21.60 -1.65 11.45
C GLY A 163 21.85 -1.81 12.96
N PRO A 164 21.51 -0.80 13.78
CA PRO A 164 21.72 -0.81 15.24
C PRO A 164 20.97 -1.93 15.97
N TRP A 165 19.97 -2.54 15.34
CA TRP A 165 19.16 -3.61 15.91
C TRP A 165 19.27 -4.92 15.12
N LYS A 166 19.40 -6.04 15.84
CA LYS A 166 19.48 -7.40 15.29
C LYS A 166 18.64 -8.36 16.15
N LEU A 167 17.80 -9.16 15.49
CA LEU A 167 17.02 -10.23 16.14
C LEU A 167 17.79 -11.57 16.20
N GLY A 168 19.03 -11.62 15.71
CA GLY A 168 19.90 -12.79 15.78
C GLY A 168 19.35 -14.01 15.03
N ARG A 169 19.23 -15.14 15.74
CA ARG A 169 18.74 -16.43 15.21
C ARG A 169 17.23 -16.39 14.91
N TRP A 170 16.46 -15.70 15.74
CA TRP A 170 15.02 -15.53 15.56
C TRP A 170 14.65 -14.68 14.34
N GLY A 171 15.58 -13.85 13.84
CA GLY A 171 15.39 -13.09 12.60
C GLY A 171 15.15 -13.96 11.37
N ALA A 172 15.80 -15.13 11.27
CA ALA A 172 15.57 -16.05 10.15
C ALA A 172 14.16 -16.66 10.22
N LEU A 173 13.76 -17.11 11.41
CA LEU A 173 12.43 -17.69 11.62
C LEU A 173 11.33 -16.67 11.33
N ALA A 174 11.46 -15.45 11.86
CA ALA A 174 10.51 -14.37 11.63
C ALA A 174 10.38 -14.02 10.13
N ASN A 175 11.50 -13.97 9.40
CA ASN A 175 11.48 -13.74 7.96
C ASN A 175 10.81 -14.87 7.18
N ILE A 176 11.03 -16.14 7.55
CA ILE A 176 10.38 -17.29 6.90
C ILE A 176 8.87 -17.26 7.15
N VAL A 177 8.46 -17.10 8.41
CA VAL A 177 7.04 -17.03 8.77
C VAL A 177 6.35 -15.86 8.07
N GLY A 178 6.98 -14.68 8.07
CA GLY A 178 6.48 -13.50 7.37
C GLY A 178 6.38 -13.71 5.85
N LEU A 179 7.36 -14.40 5.25
CA LEU A 179 7.32 -14.72 3.82
C LEU A 179 6.21 -15.69 3.46
N VAL A 180 6.01 -16.74 4.26
CA VAL A 180 4.92 -17.72 4.04
C VAL A 180 3.56 -17.04 4.17
N TYR A 181 3.38 -16.23 5.22
CA TYR A 181 2.15 -15.46 5.40
C TYR A 181 1.91 -14.49 4.23
N ALA A 182 2.91 -13.69 3.85
CA ALA A 182 2.79 -12.75 2.74
C ALA A 182 2.52 -13.45 1.42
N ALA A 183 3.10 -14.63 1.18
CA ALA A 183 2.86 -15.41 -0.03
C ALA A 183 1.41 -15.96 -0.09
N ILE A 184 0.90 -16.48 1.03
CA ILE A 184 -0.49 -16.93 1.13
C ILE A 184 -1.45 -15.75 0.92
N ALA A 185 -1.23 -14.63 1.62
CA ALA A 185 -2.04 -13.44 1.48
C ALA A 185 -2.01 -12.87 0.06
N PHE A 186 -0.84 -12.82 -0.56
CA PHE A 186 -0.65 -12.37 -1.94
C PHE A 186 -1.39 -13.27 -2.92
N PHE A 187 -1.32 -14.59 -2.75
CA PHE A 187 -2.05 -15.54 -3.59
C PHE A 187 -3.57 -15.35 -3.49
N PHE A 188 -4.13 -15.32 -2.28
CA PHE A 188 -5.57 -15.14 -2.09
C PHE A 188 -6.08 -13.74 -2.42
N SER A 189 -5.21 -12.73 -2.45
CA SER A 189 -5.60 -11.36 -2.84
C SER A 189 -6.11 -11.27 -4.29
N PHE A 190 -5.79 -12.23 -5.16
CA PHE A 190 -6.30 -12.29 -6.54
C PHE A 190 -7.70 -12.90 -6.64
N TRP A 191 -8.23 -13.50 -5.57
CA TRP A 191 -9.53 -14.15 -5.60
C TRP A 191 -10.68 -13.15 -5.41
N PRO A 192 -11.83 -13.39 -6.07
CA PRO A 192 -13.06 -12.66 -5.80
C PRO A 192 -13.69 -13.13 -4.47
N GLU A 193 -14.56 -12.28 -3.91
CA GLU A 193 -15.23 -12.55 -2.63
C GLU A 193 -16.32 -13.64 -2.75
N THR A 194 -16.90 -13.80 -3.94
CA THR A 194 -17.96 -14.78 -4.21
C THR A 194 -17.48 -15.91 -5.12
N ALA A 195 -17.98 -17.12 -4.87
CA ALA A 195 -17.66 -18.30 -5.68
C ALA A 195 -18.30 -18.28 -7.08
N LYS A 196 -19.43 -17.57 -7.23
CA LYS A 196 -20.13 -17.38 -8.51
C LYS A 196 -19.76 -16.03 -9.07
N VAL A 197 -18.78 -16.01 -9.95
CA VAL A 197 -18.18 -14.78 -10.45
C VAL A 197 -18.92 -14.29 -11.70
N THR A 198 -19.41 -13.06 -11.66
CA THR A 198 -19.80 -12.33 -12.87
C THR A 198 -18.67 -11.39 -13.30
N ALA A 199 -18.74 -10.82 -14.51
CA ALA A 199 -17.72 -9.87 -14.97
C ALA A 199 -17.61 -8.61 -14.08
N VAL A 200 -18.68 -8.29 -13.35
CA VAL A 200 -18.75 -7.14 -12.43
C VAL A 200 -18.14 -7.48 -11.07
N ASP A 201 -18.32 -8.72 -10.60
CA ASP A 201 -17.86 -9.19 -9.27
C ASP A 201 -16.44 -9.77 -9.30
N MET A 202 -15.83 -9.89 -10.49
CA MET A 202 -14.49 -10.42 -10.64
C MET A 202 -13.45 -9.43 -10.14
N ASN A 203 -12.49 -9.94 -9.36
CA ASN A 203 -11.30 -9.17 -9.02
C ASN A 203 -10.31 -9.13 -10.21
N TRP A 204 -10.41 -8.07 -11.02
CA TRP A 204 -9.55 -7.86 -12.19
C TRP A 204 -8.11 -7.45 -11.85
N ALA A 205 -7.73 -7.39 -10.58
CA ALA A 205 -6.37 -7.00 -10.18
C ALA A 205 -5.28 -7.94 -10.74
N CYS A 206 -5.61 -9.21 -11.01
CA CYS A 206 -4.68 -10.15 -11.65
C CYS A 206 -4.21 -9.67 -13.03
N LEU A 207 -5.13 -9.13 -13.83
CA LEU A 207 -4.85 -8.62 -15.16
C LEU A 207 -4.05 -7.32 -15.09
N VAL A 208 -4.46 -6.40 -14.22
CA VAL A 208 -3.76 -5.12 -14.03
C VAL A 208 -2.34 -5.34 -13.50
N TRP A 209 -2.17 -6.27 -12.54
CA TRP A 209 -0.87 -6.69 -12.03
C TRP A 209 0.01 -7.29 -13.11
N GLY A 210 -0.52 -8.21 -13.90
CA GLY A 210 0.20 -8.82 -15.02
C GLY A 210 0.68 -7.78 -16.03
N PHE A 211 -0.20 -6.86 -16.41
CA PHE A 211 0.16 -5.74 -17.31
C PHE A 211 1.25 -4.85 -16.70
N ALA A 212 1.12 -4.47 -15.42
CA ALA A 212 2.11 -3.65 -14.73
C ALA A 212 3.48 -4.35 -14.68
N MET A 213 3.53 -5.66 -14.40
CA MET A 213 4.78 -6.43 -14.39
C MET A 213 5.42 -6.53 -15.77
N LEU A 214 4.63 -6.74 -16.81
CA LEU A 214 5.12 -6.73 -18.19
C LEU A 214 5.68 -5.37 -18.58
N PHE A 215 4.98 -4.29 -18.24
CA PHE A 215 5.44 -2.93 -18.48
C PHE A 215 6.75 -2.63 -17.76
N CYS A 216 6.85 -2.95 -16.47
CA CYS A 216 8.08 -2.79 -15.68
C CYS A 216 9.24 -3.61 -16.25
N THR A 217 8.99 -4.85 -16.67
CA THR A 217 10.02 -5.73 -17.26
C THR A 217 10.49 -5.18 -18.60
N PHE A 218 9.56 -4.75 -19.46
CA PHE A 218 9.88 -4.11 -20.73
C PHE A 218 10.71 -2.85 -20.52
N TRP A 219 10.29 -1.97 -19.61
CA TRP A 219 11.04 -0.76 -19.26
C TRP A 219 12.46 -1.08 -18.76
N TYR A 220 12.59 -2.10 -17.92
CA TYR A 220 13.88 -2.54 -17.40
C TYR A 220 14.81 -3.02 -18.51
N LEU A 221 14.31 -3.85 -19.42
CA LEU A 221 15.08 -4.42 -20.54
C LEU A 221 15.49 -3.36 -21.56
N VAL A 222 14.62 -2.40 -21.87
CA VAL A 222 14.88 -1.38 -22.89
C VAL A 222 15.81 -0.29 -22.37
N ARG A 223 15.58 0.20 -21.15
CA ARG A 223 16.25 1.41 -20.65
C ARG A 223 16.93 1.20 -19.31
N ALA A 224 16.21 0.71 -18.30
CA ALA A 224 16.72 0.80 -16.93
C ALA A 224 18.04 0.03 -16.74
N ARG A 225 18.23 -1.13 -17.38
CA ARG A 225 19.48 -1.90 -17.30
C ARG A 225 20.75 -1.16 -17.79
N HIS A 226 20.58 -0.11 -18.60
CA HIS A 226 21.69 0.66 -19.17
C HIS A 226 22.03 1.92 -18.36
N TYR A 227 21.08 2.45 -17.59
CA TYR A 227 21.23 3.72 -16.86
C TYR A 227 21.20 3.56 -15.34
N TYR A 228 20.52 2.54 -14.82
CA TYR A 228 20.36 2.30 -13.39
C TYR A 228 21.50 1.43 -12.85
N HIS A 229 22.36 2.03 -12.01
CA HIS A 229 23.54 1.37 -11.44
C HIS A 229 23.35 0.98 -9.97
N GLY A 230 22.13 1.08 -9.45
CA GLY A 230 21.81 0.89 -8.03
C GLY A 230 21.79 2.21 -7.24
N PRO A 231 21.40 2.15 -5.96
CA PRO A 231 21.30 3.33 -5.12
C PRO A 231 22.67 3.95 -4.84
N ILE A 232 22.76 5.27 -4.97
CA ILE A 232 23.99 6.02 -4.70
C ILE A 232 24.32 5.86 -3.21
N CYS A 233 25.42 5.19 -2.90
CA CYS A 233 25.91 5.08 -1.53
C CYS A 233 26.61 6.38 -1.15
N GLU A 234 25.95 7.19 -0.34
CA GLU A 234 26.60 8.31 0.35
C GLU A 234 27.54 7.70 1.38
N PHE A 235 28.84 7.74 1.10
CA PHE A 235 29.85 7.42 2.10
C PHE A 235 29.89 8.58 3.08
N ASP A 236 29.51 8.33 4.33
CA ASP A 236 29.78 9.26 5.43
C ASP A 236 31.30 9.48 5.47
N LEU A 237 31.74 10.67 5.05
CA LEU A 237 33.10 11.13 5.28
C LEU A 237 33.21 11.42 6.78
N SER A 238 33.53 10.37 7.55
CA SER A 238 33.91 10.46 8.96
C SER A 238 35.24 11.16 9.14
#